data_AF-A0A812ZF28-F1
#
_entry.id   AF-A0A812ZF28-F1
#
_cell.length_a   1.000
_cell.length_b   1.000
_cell.length_c   1.000
_cell.angle_alpha   90.00
_cell.angle_beta   90.00
_cell.angle_gamma   90.00
#
_symmetry.space_group_name_H-M   'P 1'
#
loop_
_entity.id
_entity.type
_entity.pdbx_description
1 polymer ?
#
loop_
_entity_poly.entity_id
_entity_poly.type
_entity_poly.pdbx_seq_one_letter_code
_entity_poly.pdbx_strand_id
1 'polypeptide(L)'
;MVARTRVPGRRRKIRRNSSKSRESVPSDSQAAKGEQIASSGPVGRSERGPPVATKSGWLSCRVANDEWQTTLDSWRCVAQYFHAYRRKTVWMPFYYDGACAEHLRSLGFQKVIHKQEDFFERVKDKNFMNRVDLIWDNPPYTAPEMKERVLRALADCGKPFAMLLPISILHVGFVREIVDMTRVQAIIPRRVHVRKTDQEVLPFKYLCWFCVGTKLPRDLIFVDDVAAPAAAAPPAAEAPKAARDRRCRRSRPKITDCDLGSQGDPLGF
;
A
#
# COMPACT_ATOMS: atom_id res chain seq x y z
N MET A 1 20.35 -64.11 8.07
CA MET A 1 19.23 -64.39 7.13
C MET A 1 18.05 -63.57 7.64
N VAL A 2 17.42 -62.61 6.97
CA VAL A 2 17.05 -62.45 5.55
C VAL A 2 17.30 -60.99 5.11
N ALA A 3 17.60 -60.84 3.82
CA ALA A 3 18.20 -59.68 3.20
C ALA A 3 17.24 -58.50 2.93
N ARG A 4 17.80 -57.29 2.98
CA ARG A 4 17.23 -56.03 2.49
C ARG A 4 17.33 -55.97 0.97
N THR A 5 16.20 -55.78 0.27
CA THR A 5 16.15 -55.49 -1.16
C THR A 5 16.34 -53.99 -1.42
N ARG A 6 17.38 -53.65 -2.18
CA ARG A 6 17.64 -52.31 -2.74
C ARG A 6 16.93 -52.17 -4.09
N VAL A 7 16.23 -51.06 -4.29
CA VAL A 7 15.67 -50.64 -5.58
C VAL A 7 16.74 -49.87 -6.37
N PRO A 8 17.01 -50.17 -7.66
CA PRO A 8 18.02 -49.45 -8.44
C PRO A 8 17.47 -48.17 -9.08
N GLY A 9 18.31 -47.13 -9.07
CA GLY A 9 18.02 -45.81 -9.62
C GLY A 9 18.00 -45.73 -11.15
N ARG A 10 17.07 -44.92 -11.68
CA ARG A 10 17.04 -44.49 -13.08
C ARG A 10 17.93 -43.27 -13.29
N ARG A 11 19.10 -43.46 -13.92
CA ARG A 11 19.89 -42.39 -14.55
C ARG A 11 19.28 -42.06 -15.91
N ARG A 12 18.76 -40.84 -16.09
CA ARG A 12 18.44 -40.28 -17.41
C ARG A 12 19.71 -39.63 -18.00
N LYS A 13 20.18 -40.16 -19.13
CA LYS A 13 21.26 -39.58 -19.96
C LYS A 13 20.72 -38.31 -20.64
N ILE A 14 21.34 -37.16 -20.35
CA ILE A 14 21.17 -35.92 -21.11
C ILE A 14 22.04 -36.03 -22.36
N ARG A 15 21.40 -35.97 -23.53
CA ARG A 15 22.05 -35.93 -24.85
C ARG A 15 22.45 -34.47 -25.15
N ARG A 16 23.76 -34.24 -25.28
CA ARG A 16 24.33 -33.01 -25.87
C ARG A 16 24.13 -33.07 -27.39
N ASN A 17 23.61 -31.99 -27.97
CA ASN A 17 23.75 -31.73 -29.41
C ASN A 17 24.66 -30.51 -29.58
N SER A 18 25.72 -30.69 -30.36
CA SER A 18 26.74 -29.72 -30.71
C SER A 18 26.99 -29.79 -32.21
N SER A 19 27.36 -28.63 -32.77
CA SER A 19 28.00 -28.38 -34.07
C SER A 19 27.13 -28.31 -35.34
N LYS A 20 27.16 -27.14 -36.00
CA LYS A 20 27.80 -26.87 -37.32
C LYS A 20 27.35 -25.47 -37.83
N SER A 21 28.20 -24.44 -37.82
CA SER A 21 29.06 -23.95 -38.94
C SER A 21 28.27 -23.55 -40.19
N ARG A 22 28.06 -22.24 -40.43
CA ARG A 22 28.83 -21.35 -41.35
C ARG A 22 28.77 -21.76 -42.83
N GLU A 23 28.12 -20.94 -43.65
CA GLU A 23 28.55 -20.61 -45.02
C GLU A 23 27.87 -19.31 -45.50
N SER A 24 28.51 -18.64 -46.45
CA SER A 24 28.43 -17.21 -46.78
C SER A 24 28.38 -17.00 -48.30
N VAL A 25 27.52 -16.07 -48.77
CA VAL A 25 27.67 -15.05 -49.87
C VAL A 25 28.03 -15.57 -51.30
N PRO A 26 27.38 -15.16 -52.42
CA PRO A 26 27.42 -13.80 -53.05
C PRO A 26 26.04 -13.27 -53.53
N SER A 27 25.72 -11.97 -53.45
CA SER A 27 26.09 -10.82 -54.29
C SER A 27 25.74 -10.95 -55.77
N ASP A 28 24.72 -10.22 -56.22
CA ASP A 28 24.74 -9.61 -57.54
C ASP A 28 23.90 -8.33 -57.58
N SER A 29 24.31 -7.47 -58.49
CA SER A 29 24.04 -6.03 -58.53
C SER A 29 23.26 -5.64 -59.78
N GLN A 30 22.70 -4.43 -59.72
CA GLN A 30 22.44 -3.48 -60.81
C GLN A 30 20.98 -3.06 -61.04
N ALA A 31 20.92 -1.77 -61.36
CA ALA A 31 19.79 -0.88 -61.38
C ALA A 31 19.06 -0.85 -62.74
N ALA A 32 17.80 -0.43 -62.75
CA ALA A 32 17.22 0.32 -63.86
C ALA A 32 16.01 1.15 -63.40
N LYS A 33 15.96 2.38 -63.92
CA LYS A 33 14.93 3.42 -63.78
C LYS A 33 13.65 3.05 -64.55
N GLY A 34 12.53 3.68 -64.19
CA GLY A 34 11.38 3.83 -65.08
C GLY A 34 10.08 4.15 -64.36
N GLU A 35 9.63 5.39 -64.48
CA GLU A 35 8.30 5.88 -64.09
C GLU A 35 7.15 5.06 -64.69
N GLN A 36 6.04 4.93 -63.96
CA GLN A 36 4.74 5.41 -64.43
C GLN A 36 3.66 5.39 -63.35
N ILE A 37 2.74 6.34 -63.53
CA ILE A 37 1.67 6.80 -62.66
C ILE A 37 0.41 5.93 -62.84
N ALA A 38 -0.33 5.78 -61.74
CA ALA A 38 -1.75 5.42 -61.61
C ALA A 38 -2.23 4.04 -62.11
N SER A 39 -2.54 3.15 -61.16
CA SER A 39 -3.80 2.39 -61.23
C SER A 39 -4.24 1.91 -59.84
N SER A 40 -5.55 2.02 -59.60
CA SER A 40 -6.40 1.16 -58.78
C SER A 40 -5.90 0.70 -57.40
N GLY A 41 -6.51 1.23 -56.34
CA GLY A 41 -6.27 0.79 -54.96
C GLY A 41 -6.76 -0.63 -54.65
N PRO A 42 -6.41 -1.14 -53.46
CA PRO A 42 -7.30 -2.03 -52.74
C PRO A 42 -7.48 -1.64 -51.26
N VAL A 43 -8.74 -1.56 -50.87
CA VAL A 43 -9.32 -2.22 -49.69
C VAL A 43 -8.38 -2.46 -48.49
N GLY A 44 -8.56 -1.62 -47.47
CA GLY A 44 -8.80 -2.03 -46.10
C GLY A 44 -7.83 -3.02 -45.42
N ARG A 45 -6.91 -2.48 -44.63
CA ARG A 45 -6.69 -2.98 -43.26
C ARG A 45 -6.68 -1.79 -42.31
N SER A 46 -7.77 -1.61 -41.57
CA SER A 46 -7.73 -0.71 -40.42
C SER A 46 -6.79 -1.34 -39.39
N GLU A 47 -5.64 -0.74 -39.16
CA GLU A 47 -4.86 -0.96 -37.95
C GLU A 47 -5.67 -0.41 -36.77
N ARG A 48 -6.67 -1.17 -36.34
CA ARG A 48 -7.38 -0.94 -35.07
C ARG A 48 -6.59 -1.61 -33.96
N GLY A 49 -5.43 -1.04 -33.67
CA GLY A 49 -4.70 -1.24 -32.43
C GLY A 49 -4.36 0.14 -31.87
N PRO A 50 -4.57 0.41 -30.56
CA PRO A 50 -4.13 1.68 -30.00
C PRO A 50 -2.62 1.82 -30.21
N PRO A 51 -2.11 3.03 -30.51
CA PRO A 51 -0.68 3.22 -30.69
C PRO A 51 0.04 2.77 -29.42
N VAL A 52 0.87 1.73 -29.55
CA VAL A 52 1.78 1.31 -28.48
C VAL A 52 2.79 2.43 -28.30
N ALA A 53 2.76 3.10 -27.16
CA ALA A 53 3.70 4.15 -26.84
C ALA A 53 5.13 3.61 -26.96
N THR A 54 5.91 4.11 -27.92
CA THR A 54 7.29 3.69 -28.20
C THR A 54 8.31 4.26 -27.21
N LYS A 55 7.85 5.01 -26.21
CA LYS A 55 8.68 5.59 -25.15
C LYS A 55 7.93 5.45 -23.84
N SER A 56 8.42 4.58 -22.96
CA SER A 56 8.05 4.61 -21.55
C SER A 56 8.39 6.00 -21.04
N GLY A 57 7.37 6.77 -20.67
CA GLY A 57 7.52 8.08 -20.06
C GLY A 57 8.22 7.93 -18.71
N TRP A 58 9.55 7.85 -18.74
CA TRP A 58 10.40 8.06 -17.58
C TRP A 58 10.24 9.53 -17.18
N LEU A 59 9.32 9.79 -16.25
CA LEU A 59 9.31 11.05 -15.53
C LEU A 59 10.62 11.12 -14.73
N SER A 60 11.51 11.97 -15.25
CA SER A 60 12.41 12.88 -14.53
C SER A 60 12.65 12.54 -13.05
N CYS A 61 13.88 12.10 -12.79
CA CYS A 61 14.50 11.95 -11.48
C CYS A 61 14.49 13.30 -10.72
N ARG A 62 13.49 13.50 -9.86
CA ARG A 62 13.68 14.16 -8.57
C ARG A 62 13.40 13.08 -7.54
N VAL A 63 14.35 12.85 -6.64
CA VAL A 63 14.19 11.91 -5.52
C VAL A 63 13.05 12.43 -4.64
N ALA A 64 11.83 12.03 -4.99
CA ALA A 64 10.67 12.24 -4.17
C ALA A 64 10.83 11.33 -2.96
N ASN A 65 10.94 11.92 -1.78
CA ASN A 65 10.90 11.15 -0.55
C ASN A 65 9.54 10.41 -0.49
N ASP A 66 9.55 9.08 -0.67
CA ASP A 66 8.34 8.22 -0.65
C ASP A 66 7.98 7.73 0.76
N GLU A 67 8.52 8.38 1.77
CA GLU A 67 8.09 8.21 3.15
C GLU A 67 6.66 8.78 3.32
N TRP A 68 5.68 7.93 3.04
CA TRP A 68 4.25 8.20 3.20
C TRP A 68 3.63 7.22 4.16
N GLN A 69 2.90 7.73 5.14
CA GLN A 69 2.12 6.89 6.02
C GLN A 69 0.74 6.61 5.46
N THR A 70 0.36 5.34 5.44
CA THR A 70 -1.02 4.91 5.17
C THR A 70 -1.93 5.27 6.34
N THR A 71 -2.97 6.05 6.04
CA THR A 71 -3.96 6.50 7.05
C THR A 71 -4.85 5.37 7.55
N LEU A 72 -5.46 5.55 8.72
CA LEU A 72 -6.42 4.60 9.30
C LEU A 72 -7.57 4.24 8.35
N ASP A 73 -8.10 5.22 7.61
CA ASP A 73 -9.22 4.97 6.69
C ASP A 73 -8.82 4.03 5.54
N SER A 74 -7.61 4.21 5.00
CA SER A 74 -7.04 3.30 4.01
C SER A 74 -6.88 1.88 4.56
N TRP A 75 -6.38 1.75 5.80
CA TRP A 75 -6.30 0.45 6.48
C TRP A 75 -7.67 -0.18 6.71
N ARG A 76 -8.66 0.63 7.14
CA ARG A 76 -10.03 0.17 7.41
C ARG A 76 -10.68 -0.41 6.16
N CYS A 77 -10.47 0.21 5.00
CA CYS A 77 -10.99 -0.24 3.70
C CYS A 77 -10.68 -1.72 3.42
N VAL A 78 -9.45 -2.13 3.75
CA VAL A 78 -8.93 -3.45 3.39
C VAL A 78 -8.87 -4.45 4.55
N ALA A 79 -8.89 -3.98 5.81
CA ALA A 79 -8.79 -4.83 7.00
C ALA A 79 -9.84 -5.94 7.08
N GLN A 80 -11.04 -5.71 6.55
CA GLN A 80 -12.12 -6.72 6.50
C GLN A 80 -11.72 -8.01 5.76
N TYR A 81 -10.86 -7.91 4.75
CA TYR A 81 -10.42 -9.06 3.95
C TYR A 81 -9.33 -9.89 4.66
N PHE A 82 -8.74 -9.35 5.72
CA PHE A 82 -7.70 -10.00 6.52
C PHE A 82 -8.19 -10.44 7.91
N HIS A 83 -9.51 -10.60 8.10
CA HIS A 83 -10.10 -11.00 9.39
C HIS A 83 -9.51 -12.32 9.95
N ALA A 84 -9.13 -13.26 9.10
CA ALA A 84 -8.48 -14.52 9.47
C ALA A 84 -7.12 -14.33 10.18
N TYR A 85 -6.52 -13.14 10.10
CA TYR A 85 -5.25 -12.79 10.72
C TYR A 85 -5.40 -11.95 12.01
N ARG A 86 -6.63 -11.61 12.45
CA ARG A 86 -6.84 -10.75 13.66
C ARG A 86 -6.19 -11.29 14.94
N ARG A 87 -6.15 -12.61 15.11
CA ARG A 87 -5.53 -13.29 16.28
C ARG A 87 -4.12 -13.83 15.98
N LYS A 88 -3.64 -13.62 14.76
CA LYS A 88 -2.35 -14.08 14.24
C LYS A 88 -1.32 -12.97 14.29
N THR A 89 -0.04 -13.34 14.17
CA THR A 89 1.06 -12.38 14.19
C THR A 89 1.20 -11.70 12.83
N VAL A 90 0.90 -10.40 12.78
CA VAL A 90 1.10 -9.55 11.60
C VAL A 90 2.38 -8.75 11.79
N TRP A 91 3.28 -8.80 10.82
CA TRP A 91 4.52 -8.02 10.80
C TRP A 91 4.44 -6.89 9.78
N MET A 92 4.75 -5.69 10.25
CA MET A 92 4.83 -4.45 9.48
C MET A 92 6.30 -3.97 9.46
N PRO A 93 7.10 -4.35 8.44
CA PRO A 93 8.53 -4.08 8.43
C PRO A 93 8.95 -2.63 8.11
N PHE A 94 8.07 -1.77 7.60
CA PHE A 94 8.43 -0.44 7.12
C PHE A 94 7.96 0.63 8.09
N TYR A 95 8.84 0.99 9.03
CA TYR A 95 8.49 1.72 10.25
C TYR A 95 7.93 3.13 10.02
N TYR A 96 8.56 3.93 9.15
CA TYR A 96 8.32 5.37 9.05
C TYR A 96 8.34 6.06 10.44
N ASP A 97 7.18 6.41 11.00
CA ASP A 97 7.01 7.01 12.34
C ASP A 97 6.39 6.07 13.39
N GLY A 98 6.06 4.82 13.01
CA GLY A 98 5.48 3.81 13.90
C GLY A 98 3.96 3.87 14.10
N ALA A 99 3.25 4.90 13.64
CA ALA A 99 1.83 5.09 13.97
C ALA A 99 0.89 4.04 13.32
N CYS A 100 1.32 3.42 12.22
CA CYS A 100 0.56 2.38 11.51
C CYS A 100 0.20 1.17 12.39
N ALA A 101 1.02 0.87 13.41
CA ALA A 101 0.72 -0.23 14.33
C ALA A 101 -0.57 0.01 15.13
N GLU A 102 -0.79 1.24 15.58
CA GLU A 102 -2.00 1.63 16.30
C GLU A 102 -3.23 1.57 15.39
N HIS A 103 -3.08 1.90 14.11
CA HIS A 103 -4.17 1.73 13.14
C HIS A 103 -4.63 0.27 13.08
N LEU A 104 -3.72 -0.68 12.86
CA LEU A 104 -4.11 -2.10 12.80
C LEU A 104 -4.63 -2.62 14.15
N ARG A 105 -4.05 -2.20 15.27
CA ARG A 105 -4.57 -2.57 16.61
C ARG A 105 -6.01 -2.08 16.81
N SER A 106 -6.30 -0.84 16.44
CA SER A 106 -7.66 -0.27 16.51
C SER A 106 -8.68 -1.01 15.62
N LEU A 107 -8.21 -1.66 14.55
CA LEU A 107 -9.04 -2.47 13.64
C LEU A 107 -9.19 -3.94 14.08
N GLY A 108 -8.69 -4.28 15.28
CA GLY A 108 -8.86 -5.56 15.93
C GLY A 108 -7.75 -6.59 15.67
N PHE A 109 -6.59 -6.16 15.15
CA PHE A 109 -5.41 -7.03 15.03
C PHE A 109 -4.63 -7.03 16.34
N GLN A 110 -4.60 -8.17 17.02
CA GLN A 110 -4.11 -8.26 18.40
C GLN A 110 -2.58 -8.33 18.49
N LYS A 111 -1.93 -8.95 17.50
CA LYS A 111 -0.48 -9.24 17.51
C LYS A 111 0.21 -8.55 16.33
N VAL A 112 0.35 -7.24 16.44
CA VAL A 112 1.04 -6.42 15.43
C VAL A 112 2.48 -6.15 15.88
N ILE A 113 3.44 -6.63 15.09
CA ILE A 113 4.87 -6.35 15.23
C ILE A 113 5.22 -5.22 14.27
N HIS A 114 5.62 -4.08 14.81
CA HIS A 114 6.07 -2.92 14.04
C HIS A 114 7.15 -2.22 14.86
N LYS A 115 8.40 -2.36 14.42
CA LYS A 115 9.58 -1.86 15.13
C LYS A 115 10.54 -1.28 14.12
N GLN A 116 11.32 -0.30 14.55
CA GLN A 116 12.38 0.30 13.74
C GLN A 116 13.56 -0.67 13.65
N GLU A 117 13.49 -1.59 12.70
CA GLU A 117 14.46 -2.68 12.48
C GLU A 117 14.74 -2.80 10.99
N ASP A 118 15.94 -3.23 10.61
CA ASP A 118 16.26 -3.47 9.19
C ASP A 118 15.46 -4.67 8.66
N PHE A 119 14.69 -4.44 7.60
CA PHE A 119 13.86 -5.47 6.96
C PHE A 119 14.70 -6.65 6.43
N PHE A 120 15.84 -6.38 5.78
CA PHE A 120 16.66 -7.40 5.12
C PHE A 120 17.44 -8.27 6.12
N GLU A 121 17.74 -7.75 7.30
CA GLU A 121 18.27 -8.52 8.42
C GLU A 121 17.15 -9.34 9.07
N ARG A 122 16.03 -8.68 9.41
CA ARG A 122 14.96 -9.32 10.18
C ARG A 122 14.23 -10.43 9.41
N VAL A 123 14.06 -10.30 8.10
CA VAL A 123 13.44 -11.34 7.26
C VAL A 123 14.27 -12.63 7.19
N LYS A 124 15.58 -12.56 7.48
CA LYS A 124 16.48 -13.73 7.50
C LYS A 124 16.49 -14.46 8.84
N ASP A 125 15.99 -13.83 9.91
CA ASP A 125 15.88 -14.45 11.22
C ASP A 125 14.77 -15.51 11.21
N LYS A 126 15.17 -16.78 11.14
CA LYS A 126 14.23 -17.92 11.14
C LYS A 126 13.41 -18.00 12.42
N ASN A 127 13.97 -17.66 13.58
CA ASN A 127 13.25 -17.74 14.85
C ASN A 127 12.14 -16.70 14.90
N PHE A 128 12.45 -15.48 14.44
CA PHE A 128 11.44 -14.44 14.28
C PHE A 128 10.38 -14.84 13.25
N MET A 129 10.81 -15.21 12.03
CA MET A 129 9.91 -15.53 10.93
C MET A 129 9.00 -16.72 11.23
N ASN A 130 9.44 -17.70 12.02
CA ASN A 130 8.59 -18.82 12.45
C ASN A 130 7.34 -18.37 13.21
N ARG A 131 7.37 -17.19 13.85
CA ARG A 131 6.25 -16.64 14.63
C ARG A 131 5.35 -15.72 13.81
N VAL A 132 5.80 -15.30 12.62
CA VAL A 132 5.06 -14.41 11.71
C VAL A 132 4.08 -15.20 10.86
N ASP A 133 2.82 -14.78 10.85
CA ASP A 133 1.75 -15.39 10.06
C ASP A 133 1.44 -14.61 8.78
N LEU A 134 1.66 -13.29 8.77
CA LEU A 134 1.42 -12.39 7.64
C LEU A 134 2.40 -11.22 7.69
N ILE A 135 2.95 -10.85 6.54
CA ILE A 135 3.70 -9.59 6.36
C ILE A 135 2.80 -8.60 5.62
N TRP A 136 2.46 -7.46 6.21
CA TRP A 136 1.47 -6.56 5.62
C TRP A 136 1.79 -5.10 5.87
N ASP A 137 2.15 -4.36 4.82
CA ASP A 137 2.66 -2.99 4.99
C ASP A 137 2.68 -2.15 3.69
N ASN A 138 3.08 -0.88 3.82
CA ASN A 138 3.37 0.06 2.72
C ASN A 138 4.89 0.23 2.53
N PRO A 139 5.53 -0.51 1.61
CA PRO A 139 6.98 -0.44 1.40
C PRO A 139 7.42 0.87 0.72
N PRO A 140 8.69 1.29 0.90
CA PRO A 140 9.30 2.28 0.03
C PRO A 140 9.50 1.69 -1.37
N TYR A 141 9.05 2.39 -2.42
CA TYR A 141 9.12 1.91 -3.81
C TYR A 141 9.75 2.91 -4.81
N THR A 142 10.41 3.98 -4.33
CA THR A 142 11.02 5.04 -5.17
C THR A 142 12.03 4.49 -6.15
N ALA A 143 12.92 3.61 -5.65
CA ALA A 143 13.97 3.01 -6.44
C ALA A 143 13.47 1.64 -6.97
N PRO A 144 13.51 1.41 -8.30
CA PRO A 144 13.20 0.10 -8.88
C PRO A 144 13.97 -1.05 -8.21
N GLU A 145 15.24 -0.82 -7.88
CA GLU A 145 16.14 -1.80 -7.26
C GLU A 145 15.70 -2.15 -5.84
N MET A 146 15.25 -1.17 -5.06
CA MET A 146 14.75 -1.40 -3.69
C MET A 146 13.48 -2.24 -3.71
N LYS A 147 12.53 -1.88 -4.59
CA LYS A 147 11.27 -2.62 -4.76
C LYS A 147 11.51 -4.08 -5.16
N GLU A 148 12.42 -4.32 -6.11
CA GLU A 148 12.77 -5.69 -6.51
C GLU A 148 13.42 -6.47 -5.37
N ARG A 149 14.37 -5.87 -4.65
CA ARG A 149 15.02 -6.51 -3.49
C ARG A 149 14.02 -6.87 -2.40
N VAL A 150 13.08 -5.98 -2.09
CA VAL A 150 12.01 -6.23 -1.11
C VAL A 150 11.15 -7.42 -1.55
N LEU A 151 10.67 -7.42 -2.80
CA LEU A 151 9.80 -8.48 -3.30
C LEU A 151 10.51 -9.84 -3.40
N ARG A 152 11.80 -9.87 -3.75
CA ARG A 152 12.61 -11.10 -3.72
C ARG A 152 12.69 -11.66 -2.30
N ALA A 153 13.03 -10.83 -1.32
CA ALA A 153 13.09 -11.26 0.08
C ALA A 153 11.72 -11.75 0.61
N LEU A 154 10.63 -11.10 0.22
CA LEU A 154 9.26 -11.54 0.56
C LEU A 154 8.91 -12.88 -0.10
N ALA A 155 9.26 -13.08 -1.36
CA ALA A 155 9.03 -14.35 -2.06
C ALA A 155 9.85 -15.50 -1.42
N ASP A 156 11.14 -15.25 -1.15
CA ASP A 156 12.07 -16.24 -0.60
C ASP A 156 11.70 -16.67 0.82
N CYS A 157 11.11 -15.78 1.63
CA CYS A 157 10.74 -16.11 3.01
C CYS A 157 9.55 -17.09 3.11
N GLY A 158 8.78 -17.26 2.03
CA GLY A 158 7.66 -18.21 1.94
C GLY A 158 6.42 -17.85 2.77
N LYS A 159 6.43 -16.72 3.49
CA LYS A 159 5.27 -16.23 4.25
C LYS A 159 4.27 -15.54 3.33
N PRO A 160 2.96 -15.60 3.66
CA PRO A 160 2.00 -14.80 2.94
C PRO A 160 2.28 -13.31 3.22
N PHE A 161 2.10 -12.48 2.20
CA PHE A 161 2.32 -11.05 2.32
C PHE A 161 1.31 -10.23 1.52
N ALA A 162 1.14 -8.97 1.93
CA ALA A 162 0.35 -7.97 1.22
C ALA A 162 1.10 -6.63 1.25
N MET A 163 1.44 -6.08 0.08
CA MET A 163 2.20 -4.83 -0.03
C MET A 163 1.42 -3.80 -0.82
N LEU A 164 1.36 -2.57 -0.32
CA LEU A 164 0.79 -1.46 -1.08
C LEU A 164 1.78 -1.01 -2.16
N LEU A 165 1.43 -1.21 -3.42
CA LEU A 165 2.32 -0.97 -4.57
C LEU A 165 1.54 -0.35 -5.74
N PRO A 166 2.23 0.30 -6.69
CA PRO A 166 1.62 0.68 -7.96
C PRO A 166 0.99 -0.54 -8.65
N ILE A 167 -0.22 -0.38 -9.19
CA ILE A 167 -0.98 -1.46 -9.86
C ILE A 167 -0.21 -2.08 -11.03
N SER A 168 0.75 -1.34 -11.60
CA SER A 168 1.64 -1.84 -12.63
C SER A 168 2.45 -3.06 -12.20
N ILE A 169 2.65 -3.28 -10.89
CA ILE A 169 3.40 -4.45 -10.38
C ILE A 169 2.85 -5.78 -10.88
N LEU A 170 1.55 -5.86 -11.17
CA LEU A 170 0.86 -7.06 -11.65
C LEU A 170 1.35 -7.56 -13.02
N HIS A 171 2.01 -6.71 -13.82
CA HIS A 171 2.51 -7.06 -15.15
C HIS A 171 4.04 -6.99 -15.27
N VAL A 172 4.75 -6.70 -14.19
CA VAL A 172 6.21 -6.56 -14.22
C VAL A 172 6.88 -7.92 -14.42
N GLY A 173 7.85 -8.00 -15.34
CA GLY A 173 8.54 -9.23 -15.71
C GLY A 173 9.18 -9.95 -14.54
N PHE A 174 10.01 -9.26 -13.74
CA PHE A 174 10.72 -9.90 -12.61
C PHE A 174 9.75 -10.47 -11.57
N VAL A 175 8.56 -9.89 -11.38
CA VAL A 175 7.58 -10.39 -10.42
C VAL A 175 7.11 -11.78 -10.83
N ARG A 176 6.92 -12.02 -12.13
CA ARG A 176 6.54 -13.33 -12.69
C ARG A 176 7.66 -14.38 -12.55
N GLU A 177 8.90 -13.95 -12.40
CA GLU A 177 10.05 -14.84 -12.21
C GLU A 177 10.21 -15.27 -10.75
N ILE A 178 9.85 -14.41 -9.80
CA ILE A 178 10.11 -14.63 -8.36
C ILE A 178 8.86 -15.04 -7.59
N VAL A 179 7.67 -14.71 -8.08
CA VAL A 179 6.40 -15.04 -7.42
C VAL A 179 5.66 -16.09 -8.24
N ASP A 180 5.15 -17.11 -7.54
CA ASP A 180 4.16 -18.02 -8.09
C ASP A 180 2.85 -17.27 -8.36
N MET A 181 2.61 -16.97 -9.64
CA MET A 181 1.44 -16.19 -10.08
C MET A 181 0.10 -16.87 -9.77
N THR A 182 0.07 -18.18 -9.50
CA THR A 182 -1.16 -18.88 -9.08
C THR A 182 -1.60 -18.52 -7.65
N ARG A 183 -0.71 -17.91 -6.87
CA ARG A 183 -0.94 -17.48 -5.49
C ARG A 183 -1.16 -15.97 -5.36
N VAL A 184 -1.09 -15.24 -6.47
CA VAL A 184 -1.23 -13.78 -6.50
C VAL A 184 -2.71 -13.42 -6.45
N GLN A 185 -3.03 -12.49 -5.54
CA GLN A 185 -4.34 -11.87 -5.41
C GLN A 185 -4.13 -10.35 -5.25
N ALA A 186 -5.14 -9.54 -5.51
CA ALA A 186 -5.05 -8.09 -5.36
C ALA A 186 -6.34 -7.48 -4.82
N ILE A 187 -6.18 -6.50 -3.94
CA ILE A 187 -7.25 -5.59 -3.53
C ILE A 187 -6.96 -4.23 -4.16
N ILE A 188 -7.88 -3.74 -4.98
CA ILE A 188 -7.75 -2.52 -5.79
C ILE A 188 -8.70 -1.46 -5.23
N PRO A 189 -8.21 -0.57 -4.36
CA PRO A 189 -8.98 0.58 -3.92
C PRO A 189 -9.09 1.65 -5.00
N ARG A 190 -10.17 2.42 -4.99
CA ARG A 190 -10.31 3.59 -5.85
C ARG A 190 -9.27 4.67 -5.51
N ARG A 191 -9.04 4.92 -4.23
CA ARG A 191 -7.97 5.78 -3.69
C ARG A 191 -7.37 5.18 -2.42
N VAL A 192 -6.11 5.51 -2.18
CA VAL A 192 -5.46 5.28 -0.91
C VAL A 192 -5.04 6.61 -0.32
N HIS A 193 -5.57 6.93 0.86
CA HIS A 193 -5.24 8.12 1.60
C HIS A 193 -3.94 7.90 2.38
N VAL A 194 -2.95 8.75 2.10
CA VAL A 194 -1.63 8.77 2.74
C VAL A 194 -1.32 10.16 3.29
N ARG A 195 -0.39 10.25 4.24
CA ARG A 195 0.09 11.53 4.79
C ARG A 195 1.58 11.49 5.05
N LYS A 196 2.19 12.66 5.05
CA LYS A 196 3.51 12.89 5.67
C LYS A 196 3.32 13.47 7.05
N THR A 197 4.32 13.35 7.92
CA THR A 197 4.36 14.06 9.21
C THR A 197 4.09 15.54 8.98
N ASP A 198 3.14 16.10 9.74
CA ASP A 198 2.72 17.50 9.68
C ASP A 198 2.19 17.99 8.32
N GLN A 199 1.75 17.07 7.44
CA GLN A 199 1.13 17.41 6.16
C GLN A 199 -0.30 16.89 6.07
N GLU A 200 -1.07 17.50 5.16
CA GLU A 200 -2.42 17.08 4.86
C GLU A 200 -2.48 15.66 4.29
N VAL A 201 -3.64 15.03 4.45
CA VAL A 201 -3.91 13.72 3.87
C VAL A 201 -4.16 13.87 2.37
N LEU A 202 -3.41 13.12 1.57
CA LEU A 202 -3.52 13.12 0.11
C LEU A 202 -4.07 11.79 -0.41
N PRO A 203 -5.00 11.83 -1.39
CA PRO A 203 -5.50 10.64 -2.06
C PRO A 203 -4.57 10.23 -3.22
N PHE A 204 -3.99 9.04 -3.14
CA PHE A 204 -3.21 8.44 -4.21
C PHE A 204 -4.07 7.49 -5.05
N LYS A 205 -3.85 7.50 -6.35
CA LYS A 205 -4.52 6.62 -7.33
C LYS A 205 -3.54 5.58 -7.87
N TYR A 206 -4.08 4.54 -8.51
CA TYR A 206 -3.31 3.50 -9.20
C TYR A 206 -2.41 2.66 -8.28
N LEU A 207 -2.81 2.54 -7.01
CA LEU A 207 -2.21 1.62 -6.06
C LEU A 207 -3.10 0.38 -5.89
N CYS A 208 -2.48 -0.75 -5.56
CA CYS A 208 -3.17 -1.95 -5.12
C CYS A 208 -2.43 -2.59 -3.94
N TRP A 209 -3.16 -3.37 -3.14
CA TRP A 209 -2.54 -4.30 -2.22
C TRP A 209 -2.19 -5.57 -3.00
N PHE A 210 -0.91 -5.68 -3.37
CA PHE A 210 -0.36 -6.86 -4.01
C PHE A 210 -0.20 -7.96 -2.98
N CYS A 211 -1.05 -8.99 -3.07
CA CYS A 211 -1.15 -10.06 -2.09
C CYS A 211 -0.60 -11.37 -2.66
N VAL A 212 0.15 -12.12 -1.86
CA VAL A 212 0.65 -13.45 -2.23
C VAL A 212 0.34 -14.42 -1.11
N GLY A 213 -0.39 -15.49 -1.43
CA GLY A 213 -0.68 -16.58 -0.51
C GLY A 213 -1.56 -16.21 0.68
N THR A 214 -2.21 -15.04 0.67
CA THR A 214 -3.05 -14.52 1.76
C THR A 214 -4.39 -15.24 1.87
N LYS A 215 -4.84 -15.91 0.80
CA LYS A 215 -6.10 -16.69 0.69
C LYS A 215 -7.33 -15.80 0.81
N LEU A 216 -7.35 -14.70 0.07
CA LEU A 216 -8.52 -13.83 -0.10
C LEU A 216 -9.67 -14.61 -0.77
N PRO A 217 -10.94 -14.18 -0.59
CA PRO A 217 -12.10 -14.87 -1.17
C PRO A 217 -12.14 -14.83 -2.72
N ARG A 218 -11.41 -13.91 -3.35
CA ARG A 218 -11.30 -13.76 -4.81
C ARG A 218 -9.90 -13.27 -5.16
N ASP A 219 -9.48 -13.54 -6.39
CA ASP A 219 -8.17 -13.10 -6.89
C ASP A 219 -8.11 -11.59 -7.10
N LEU A 220 -9.22 -10.97 -7.51
CA LEU A 220 -9.34 -9.52 -7.65
C LEU A 220 -10.55 -9.02 -6.85
N ILE A 221 -10.29 -8.06 -5.98
CA ILE A 221 -11.29 -7.40 -5.14
C ILE A 221 -11.22 -5.91 -5.38
N PHE A 222 -12.29 -5.32 -5.87
CA PHE A 222 -12.42 -3.86 -6.01
C PHE A 222 -13.08 -3.31 -4.75
N VAL A 223 -12.51 -2.25 -4.19
CA VAL A 223 -13.03 -1.62 -2.98
C VAL A 223 -13.25 -0.14 -3.22
N ASP A 224 -14.40 0.35 -2.76
CA ASP A 224 -14.73 1.76 -2.81
C ASP A 224 -13.97 2.54 -1.73
N ASP A 225 -13.92 3.86 -1.92
CA ASP A 225 -13.37 4.75 -0.92
C ASP A 225 -14.23 4.65 0.35
N VAL A 226 -13.58 4.51 1.51
CA VAL A 226 -14.28 4.73 2.78
C VAL A 226 -14.79 6.16 2.74
N ALA A 227 -16.10 6.37 2.90
CA ALA A 227 -16.67 7.71 2.97
C ALA A 227 -15.81 8.52 3.95
N ALA A 228 -15.26 9.64 3.48
CA ALA A 228 -14.47 10.52 4.33
C ALA A 228 -15.26 10.74 5.62
N PRO A 229 -14.63 10.67 6.81
CA PRO A 229 -15.31 11.14 8.01
C PRO A 229 -15.82 12.53 7.68
N ALA A 230 -17.15 12.74 7.77
CA ALA A 230 -17.75 14.05 7.57
C ALA A 230 -16.87 15.03 8.34
N ALA A 231 -16.30 16.01 7.62
CA ALA A 231 -15.36 16.97 8.19
C ALA A 231 -15.94 17.41 9.54
N ALA A 232 -15.21 17.14 10.62
CA ALA A 232 -15.65 17.48 11.96
C ALA A 232 -16.11 18.93 11.91
N ALA A 233 -17.39 19.16 12.19
CA ALA A 233 -17.97 20.49 12.18
C ALA A 233 -17.03 21.39 12.99
N PRO A 234 -16.69 22.59 12.48
CA PRO A 234 -15.81 23.49 13.21
C PRO A 234 -16.37 23.65 14.62
N PRO A 235 -15.52 23.65 15.68
CA PRO A 235 -15.99 23.85 17.03
C PRO A 235 -16.85 25.11 17.04
N ALA A 236 -18.08 24.97 17.55
CA ALA A 236 -19.03 26.06 17.63
C ALA A 236 -18.30 27.28 18.22
N ALA A 237 -18.29 28.37 17.47
CA ALA A 237 -17.63 29.60 17.87
C ALA A 237 -18.07 29.96 19.29
N GLU A 238 -17.10 30.02 20.20
CA GLU A 238 -17.32 30.37 21.59
C GLU A 238 -17.99 31.76 21.63
N ALA A 239 -19.22 31.83 22.13
CA ALA A 239 -19.97 33.06 22.23
C ALA A 239 -19.16 34.10 23.03
N PRO A 240 -19.13 35.38 22.62
CA PRO A 240 -18.31 36.38 23.27
C PRO A 240 -18.76 36.55 24.73
N LYS A 241 -17.83 36.27 25.66
CA LYS A 241 -18.00 36.57 27.08
C LYS A 241 -18.32 38.06 27.23
N ALA A 242 -19.52 38.34 27.73
CA ALA A 242 -19.97 39.68 28.05
C ALA A 242 -18.94 40.39 28.93
N ALA A 243 -18.41 41.50 28.41
CA ALA A 243 -17.52 42.39 29.13
C ALA A 243 -18.24 42.93 30.37
N ARG A 244 -17.87 42.42 31.53
CA ARG A 244 -18.24 43.00 32.82
C ARG A 244 -16.98 43.56 33.43
N ASP A 245 -16.66 44.82 33.15
CA ASP A 245 -15.91 45.58 34.15
C ASP A 245 -16.06 47.10 34.07
N ARG A 246 -16.19 47.65 35.29
CA ARG A 246 -15.90 49.00 35.76
C ARG A 246 -16.51 50.21 35.03
N ARG A 247 -17.52 50.79 35.70
CA ARG A 247 -17.38 52.21 36.04
C ARG A 247 -17.82 52.52 37.47
N CYS A 248 -16.86 53.15 38.15
CA CYS A 248 -16.79 53.48 39.55
C CYS A 248 -17.51 54.82 39.81
N ARG A 249 -18.20 54.91 40.95
CA ARG A 249 -18.52 56.11 41.75
C ARG A 249 -19.34 57.24 41.09
N ARG A 250 -20.48 57.58 41.69
CA ARG A 250 -20.57 58.69 42.67
C ARG A 250 -21.99 58.83 43.26
N SER A 251 -21.99 59.04 44.59
CA SER A 251 -22.93 59.82 45.41
C SER A 251 -24.42 59.43 45.49
N ARG A 252 -24.83 58.99 46.69
CA ARG A 252 -26.10 59.41 47.31
C ARG A 252 -25.88 59.78 48.78
N PRO A 253 -26.51 60.86 49.30
CA PRO A 253 -26.44 61.25 50.70
C PRO A 253 -27.51 60.55 51.56
N LYS A 254 -27.28 60.72 52.86
CA LYS A 254 -27.92 60.22 54.09
C LYS A 254 -29.45 60.30 54.18
N ILE A 255 -29.96 59.66 55.27
CA ILE A 255 -31.21 59.86 56.05
C ILE A 255 -32.16 58.65 55.89
N THR A 256 -32.74 57.97 56.90
CA THR A 256 -32.70 57.94 58.38
C THR A 256 -33.35 56.62 58.83
N ASP A 257 -33.19 56.32 60.13
CA ASP A 257 -33.83 55.31 60.98
C ASP A 257 -35.22 54.77 60.61
N CYS A 258 -35.44 53.49 60.96
CA CYS A 258 -36.61 52.85 61.58
C CYS A 258 -36.36 51.33 61.49
N ASP A 259 -35.82 50.66 62.51
CA ASP A 259 -36.49 50.17 63.72
C ASP A 259 -37.39 48.93 63.48
N LEU A 260 -37.28 47.99 64.42
CA LEU A 260 -38.15 46.84 64.73
C LEU A 260 -38.01 45.50 63.99
N GLY A 261 -37.47 44.53 64.75
CA GLY A 261 -38.06 43.20 64.96
C GLY A 261 -37.78 42.16 63.87
N SER A 262 -37.69 40.86 64.13
CA SER A 262 -37.81 40.01 65.31
C SER A 262 -37.66 38.59 64.75
N GLN A 263 -36.89 37.73 65.44
CA GLN A 263 -37.07 36.28 65.62
C GLN A 263 -37.39 35.37 64.41
N GLY A 264 -36.66 34.26 64.31
CA GLY A 264 -37.11 33.09 63.56
C GLY A 264 -36.02 32.08 63.25
N ASP A 265 -35.75 31.24 64.24
CA ASP A 265 -34.84 30.08 64.24
C ASP A 265 -35.35 28.89 63.36
N PRO A 266 -34.63 27.73 63.30
CA PRO A 266 -34.41 26.92 62.08
C PRO A 266 -35.23 25.61 62.03
N LEU A 267 -34.71 24.63 61.25
CA LEU A 267 -35.13 23.22 61.03
C LEU A 267 -35.93 23.02 59.73
N GLY A 268 -35.71 21.99 58.93
CA GLY A 268 -34.88 20.80 59.01
C GLY A 268 -35.22 19.84 57.85
N PHE A 269 -34.38 18.82 57.70
CA PHE A 269 -34.45 17.67 56.77
C PHE A 269 -34.08 17.90 55.30
#